data_AF-A0A924X0X5-F1
#
_entry.id   AF-A0A924X0X5-F1
#
_cell.length_a   1.000
_cell.length_b   1.000
_cell.length_c   1.000
_cell.angle_alpha   90.00
_cell.angle_beta   90.00
_cell.angle_gamma   90.00
#
_symmetry.space_group_name_H-M   'P 1'
#
loop_
_entity.id
_entity.type
_entity.pdbx_description
1 polymer ?
#
loop_
_entity_poly.entity_id
_entity_poly.type
_entity_poly.pdbx_seq_one_letter_code
_entity_poly.pdbx_strand_id
1 'polypeptide(L)'
;MNKDSERRAVNGDRDGRHGKDDPAWLKSHVPVQRGPDAFIRDAANAILHTAELAFLIPERPASRWHRAGISPRGEKIFDVTGVAVLLLFAAAWTWSVAHTGMRNVEGAGVSTVTSGIAAALSYADAPTAPFVTEAVINLFAPLKGASGKLRARITPAGEQILADPLPAGTSVRFSSPASAESAAAAIAPRRSGIWSLALMVGAAIRPVDEFSLITLTPFSEKRRGKIGKYNIGSWPHERGGKPRSPKFAPPAGFIEVTRANQDTYVSEHFRLRDFLTHDQVAVWPKYLVLDTRLIDKMELVLSDLAERGITTKGVRVMSGFRTPQYNTGGGDARGRSSLSRHMYGDASDIFIDNNGDGNMDDLNGDGRVNIRDARVIEAAVDRVERTHPALVGGCGVYTGNSAHGPFVHIDTRGYRARWLGTGDS
;
A
#
# COMPACT_ATOMS: atom_id res chain seq x y z
N MET A 1 -13.19 77.45 14.09
CA MET A 1 -11.81 77.84 13.73
C MET A 1 -11.16 76.64 13.06
N ASN A 2 -10.81 76.59 11.78
CA ASN A 2 -10.83 77.51 10.63
C ASN A 2 -10.80 76.57 9.38
N LYS A 3 -11.85 76.53 8.54
CA LYS A 3 -11.92 77.02 7.13
C LYS A 3 -10.94 76.34 6.15
N ASP A 4 -11.44 75.55 5.18
CA ASP A 4 -11.88 75.92 3.80
C ASP A 4 -10.70 76.36 2.90
N SER A 5 -10.39 75.79 1.73
CA SER A 5 -11.16 75.83 0.46
C SER A 5 -10.24 75.24 -0.66
N GLU A 6 -10.70 74.34 -1.56
CA GLU A 6 -11.16 74.57 -2.97
C GLU A 6 -10.10 75.24 -3.90
N ARG A 7 -9.86 74.91 -5.19
CA ARG A 7 -10.65 74.36 -6.33
C ARG A 7 -9.75 74.20 -7.60
N ARG A 8 -10.19 73.32 -8.52
CA ARG A 8 -10.17 73.35 -10.02
C ARG A 8 -8.84 73.53 -10.79
N ALA A 9 -8.41 72.65 -11.72
CA ALA A 9 -8.97 72.06 -12.96
C ALA A 9 -8.79 72.91 -14.25
N VAL A 10 -8.35 72.22 -15.33
CA VAL A 10 -8.74 72.35 -16.77
C VAL A 10 -7.59 72.56 -17.81
N ASN A 11 -7.48 71.55 -18.69
CA ASN A 11 -7.20 71.44 -20.15
C ASN A 11 -6.11 72.20 -20.95
N GLY A 12 -5.60 71.46 -21.96
CA GLY A 12 -5.11 71.91 -23.27
C GLY A 12 -4.07 70.91 -23.82
N ASP A 13 -4.40 69.83 -24.56
CA ASP A 13 -4.88 69.67 -25.96
C ASP A 13 -3.82 70.02 -27.06
N ARG A 14 -3.42 68.99 -27.83
CA ARG A 14 -2.89 68.96 -29.23
C ARG A 14 -1.59 69.74 -29.55
N ASP A 15 -0.75 69.43 -30.54
CA ASP A 15 -0.95 68.75 -31.84
C ASP A 15 0.41 68.42 -32.54
N GLY A 16 0.41 67.45 -33.46
CA GLY A 16 1.27 67.38 -34.68
C GLY A 16 2.76 66.99 -34.55
N ARG A 17 3.43 66.31 -35.50
CA ARG A 17 3.07 65.74 -36.82
C ARG A 17 4.35 65.09 -37.43
N HIS A 18 4.16 63.96 -38.12
CA HIS A 18 4.88 63.45 -39.31
C HIS A 18 6.37 63.00 -39.33
N GLY A 19 6.56 61.82 -39.96
CA GLY A 19 7.78 61.36 -40.65
C GLY A 19 8.00 59.85 -40.52
N LYS A 20 7.22 59.00 -41.21
CA LYS A 20 7.65 58.16 -42.37
C LYS A 20 9.00 57.44 -42.16
N ASP A 21 8.95 56.11 -42.08
CA ASP A 21 9.66 55.18 -42.97
C ASP A 21 9.28 53.71 -42.62
N ASP A 22 8.59 53.06 -43.55
CA ASP A 22 8.44 51.58 -43.61
C ASP A 22 9.65 51.01 -44.38
N PRO A 23 10.14 49.80 -44.02
CA PRO A 23 9.80 48.69 -44.91
C PRO A 23 9.47 47.36 -44.19
N ALA A 24 8.28 46.87 -44.51
CA ALA A 24 7.92 45.50 -44.88
C ALA A 24 8.89 44.35 -44.52
N TRP A 25 8.63 43.68 -43.39
CA TRP A 25 8.68 42.21 -43.26
C TRP A 25 8.06 41.76 -41.91
N LEU A 26 6.80 41.33 -41.93
CA LEU A 26 6.29 40.18 -41.17
C LEU A 26 4.81 40.01 -41.53
N LYS A 27 4.51 39.05 -42.42
CA LYS A 27 3.14 38.64 -42.68
C LYS A 27 2.59 37.97 -41.43
N SER A 28 1.52 38.56 -40.89
CA SER A 28 0.65 38.02 -39.86
C SER A 28 0.21 36.58 -40.22
N HIS A 29 0.70 35.60 -39.47
CA HIS A 29 0.14 34.26 -39.47
C HIS A 29 -1.04 34.25 -38.50
N VAL A 30 -2.24 34.46 -39.04
CA VAL A 30 -3.49 34.10 -38.37
C VAL A 30 -3.51 32.57 -38.24
N PRO A 31 -3.61 32.00 -37.02
CA PRO A 31 -3.78 30.56 -36.89
C PRO A 31 -5.22 30.23 -37.29
N VAL A 32 -5.38 29.56 -38.43
CA VAL A 32 -6.63 28.90 -38.81
C VAL A 32 -6.92 27.83 -37.75
N GLN A 33 -8.00 28.01 -36.97
CA GLN A 33 -8.52 26.96 -36.11
C GLN A 33 -8.91 25.76 -36.98
N ARG A 34 -8.13 24.68 -36.90
CA ARG A 34 -8.48 23.40 -37.52
C ARG A 34 -9.55 22.73 -36.66
N GLY A 35 -10.74 22.54 -37.23
CA GLY A 35 -11.81 21.79 -36.60
C GLY A 35 -11.44 20.31 -36.39
N PRO A 36 -12.14 19.61 -35.48
CA PRO A 36 -11.88 18.20 -35.13
C PRO A 36 -11.86 17.25 -36.34
N ASP A 37 -12.55 17.60 -37.43
CA ASP A 37 -12.60 16.83 -38.67
C ASP A 37 -11.26 16.78 -39.43
N ALA A 38 -10.41 17.80 -39.29
CA ALA A 38 -9.08 17.82 -39.91
C ALA A 38 -8.10 16.90 -39.18
N PHE A 39 -8.21 16.80 -37.84
CA PHE A 39 -7.39 15.90 -37.04
C PHE A 39 -7.75 14.43 -37.26
N ILE A 40 -9.05 14.14 -37.44
CA ILE A 40 -9.52 12.78 -37.76
C ILE A 40 -9.10 12.37 -39.18
N ARG A 41 -9.10 13.29 -40.16
CA ARG A 41 -8.59 13.00 -41.51
C ARG A 41 -7.08 12.80 -41.54
N ASP A 42 -6.31 13.60 -40.80
CA ASP A 42 -4.84 13.43 -40.71
C ASP A 42 -4.48 12.12 -39.99
N ALA A 43 -5.22 11.75 -38.94
CA ALA A 43 -5.05 10.46 -38.25
C ALA A 43 -5.45 9.27 -39.13
N ALA A 44 -6.55 9.38 -39.88
CA ALA A 44 -6.97 8.33 -40.82
C ALA A 44 -5.97 8.16 -41.98
N ASN A 45 -5.42 9.25 -42.51
CA ASN A 45 -4.37 9.21 -43.54
C ASN A 45 -3.05 8.65 -43.01
N ALA A 46 -2.69 8.93 -41.74
CA ALA A 46 -1.50 8.35 -41.11
C ALA A 46 -1.66 6.83 -40.85
N ILE A 47 -2.87 6.36 -40.51
CA ILE A 47 -3.19 4.94 -40.34
C ILE A 47 -3.21 4.21 -41.69
N LEU A 48 -3.71 4.86 -42.75
CA LEU A 48 -3.67 4.29 -44.11
C LEU A 48 -2.25 4.23 -44.67
N HIS A 49 -1.40 5.25 -44.44
CA HIS A 49 0.00 5.20 -44.85
C HIS A 49 0.85 4.17 -44.08
N THR A 50 0.53 3.90 -42.83
CA THR A 50 1.20 2.85 -42.04
C THR A 50 0.73 1.44 -42.42
N ALA A 51 -0.52 1.28 -42.87
CA ALA A 51 -1.01 0.02 -43.43
C ALA A 51 -0.42 -0.27 -44.84
N GLU A 52 -0.17 0.75 -45.67
CA GLU A 52 0.51 0.58 -46.97
C GLU A 52 2.00 0.20 -46.82
N LEU A 53 2.69 0.66 -45.77
CA LEU A 53 4.07 0.25 -45.47
C LEU A 53 4.19 -1.22 -45.00
N ALA A 54 3.11 -1.81 -44.47
CA ALA A 54 3.08 -3.21 -44.02
C ALA A 54 2.83 -4.22 -45.15
N PHE A 55 2.47 -3.76 -46.36
CA PHE A 55 2.24 -4.59 -47.55
C PHE A 55 3.23 -4.33 -48.69
N LEU A 56 4.43 -3.80 -48.37
CA LEU A 56 5.53 -3.81 -49.33
C LEU A 56 6.03 -5.25 -49.51
N ILE A 57 5.57 -5.89 -50.58
CA ILE A 57 6.17 -7.10 -51.12
C ILE A 57 7.65 -6.77 -51.37
N PRO A 58 8.61 -7.51 -50.79
CA PRO A 58 10.03 -7.23 -50.98
C PRO A 58 10.37 -7.31 -52.47
N GLU A 59 11.14 -6.34 -52.97
CA GLU A 59 11.55 -6.32 -54.38
C GLU A 59 12.26 -7.61 -54.78
N ARG A 60 12.07 -8.00 -56.06
CA ARG A 60 12.73 -9.18 -56.64
C ARG A 60 14.25 -9.09 -56.46
N PRO A 61 14.91 -10.11 -55.90
CA PRO A 61 16.34 -10.07 -55.64
C PRO A 61 17.14 -9.97 -56.94
N ALA A 62 17.98 -8.94 -57.04
CA ALA A 62 18.76 -8.60 -58.24
C ALA A 62 20.03 -9.48 -58.45
N SER A 63 20.24 -10.55 -57.69
CA SER A 63 21.45 -11.36 -57.80
C SER A 63 21.28 -12.81 -57.37
N ARG A 64 21.96 -13.69 -58.13
CA ARG A 64 21.99 -15.15 -58.00
C ARG A 64 22.62 -15.65 -56.68
N TRP A 65 23.26 -14.74 -55.94
CA TRP A 65 24.04 -15.07 -54.73
C TRP A 65 23.33 -14.77 -53.40
N HIS A 66 22.09 -14.26 -53.42
CA HIS A 66 21.26 -14.04 -52.21
C HIS A 66 20.21 -15.14 -51.99
N ARG A 67 20.56 -16.41 -52.22
CA ARG A 67 19.77 -17.55 -51.70
C ARG A 67 20.37 -18.02 -50.38
N ALA A 68 19.88 -17.48 -49.26
CA ALA A 68 19.97 -18.17 -47.98
C ALA A 68 18.91 -19.27 -47.99
N GLY A 69 19.26 -20.43 -48.54
CA GLY A 69 18.37 -21.58 -48.64
C GLY A 69 19.21 -22.86 -48.65
N ILE A 70 18.77 -23.82 -47.85
CA ILE A 70 19.40 -25.13 -47.76
C ILE A 70 19.37 -25.77 -49.16
N SER A 71 20.49 -26.32 -49.63
CA SER A 71 20.53 -27.00 -50.93
C SER A 71 19.54 -28.18 -50.95
N PRO A 72 19.04 -28.63 -52.12
CA PRO A 72 18.12 -29.77 -52.20
C PRO A 72 18.64 -31.07 -51.56
N ARG A 73 19.98 -31.22 -51.45
CA ARG A 73 20.61 -32.31 -50.71
C ARG A 73 20.61 -32.07 -49.20
N GLY A 74 20.82 -30.82 -48.77
CA GLY A 74 20.73 -30.44 -47.36
C GLY A 74 19.30 -30.52 -46.81
N GLU A 75 18.29 -30.24 -47.64
CA GLU A 75 16.87 -30.36 -47.27
C GLU A 75 16.51 -31.83 -47.01
N LYS A 76 16.94 -32.74 -47.89
CA LYS A 76 16.80 -34.19 -47.66
C LYS A 76 17.52 -34.68 -46.40
N ILE A 77 18.73 -34.17 -46.12
CA ILE A 77 19.46 -34.54 -44.90
C ILE A 77 18.73 -34.00 -43.67
N PHE A 78 18.23 -32.77 -43.72
CA PHE A 78 17.47 -32.16 -42.64
C PHE A 78 16.16 -32.92 -42.37
N ASP A 79 15.40 -33.29 -43.41
CA ASP A 79 14.17 -34.06 -43.28
C ASP A 79 14.42 -35.44 -42.68
N VAL A 80 15.42 -36.17 -43.17
CA VAL A 80 15.77 -37.50 -42.64
C VAL A 80 16.23 -37.41 -41.19
N THR A 81 17.03 -36.40 -40.85
CA THR A 81 17.50 -36.17 -39.47
C THR A 81 16.34 -35.78 -38.56
N GLY A 82 15.42 -34.92 -39.03
CA GLY A 82 14.23 -34.51 -38.31
C GLY A 82 13.28 -35.67 -38.02
N VAL A 83 13.03 -36.52 -39.03
CA VAL A 83 12.23 -37.75 -38.85
C VAL A 83 12.90 -38.72 -37.88
N ALA A 84 14.23 -38.89 -37.95
CA ALA A 84 14.95 -39.75 -37.02
C ALA A 84 14.88 -39.24 -35.57
N VAL A 85 15.01 -37.93 -35.35
CA VAL A 85 14.86 -37.31 -34.02
C VAL A 85 13.43 -37.46 -33.50
N LEU A 86 12.42 -37.26 -34.35
CA LEU A 86 11.01 -37.45 -33.97
C LEU A 86 10.70 -38.91 -33.62
N LEU A 87 11.25 -39.87 -34.36
CA LEU A 87 11.10 -41.30 -34.06
C LEU A 87 11.80 -41.69 -32.77
N LEU A 88 13.00 -41.16 -32.51
CA LEU A 88 13.70 -41.36 -31.23
C LEU A 88 12.92 -40.75 -30.07
N PHE A 89 12.36 -39.56 -30.26
CA PHE A 89 11.54 -38.91 -29.25
C PHE A 89 10.26 -39.71 -28.99
N ALA A 90 9.57 -40.15 -30.04
CA ALA A 90 8.37 -41.00 -29.92
C ALA A 90 8.69 -42.35 -29.26
N ALA A 91 9.83 -42.97 -29.58
CA ALA A 91 10.27 -44.21 -28.95
C ALA A 91 10.61 -44.02 -27.48
N ALA A 92 11.34 -42.95 -27.13
CA ALA A 92 11.64 -42.62 -25.73
C ALA A 92 10.38 -42.29 -24.93
N TRP A 93 9.42 -41.58 -25.54
CA TRP A 93 8.13 -41.25 -24.93
C TRP A 93 7.27 -42.50 -24.73
N THR A 94 7.21 -43.38 -25.74
CA THR A 94 6.50 -44.66 -25.65
C THR A 94 7.16 -45.58 -24.63
N TRP A 95 8.49 -45.62 -24.55
CA TRP A 95 9.24 -46.36 -23.53
C TRP A 95 8.95 -45.82 -22.13
N SER A 96 8.90 -44.51 -21.95
CA SER A 96 8.56 -43.86 -20.69
C SER A 96 7.13 -44.18 -20.24
N VAL A 97 6.16 -44.18 -21.16
CA VAL A 97 4.76 -44.58 -20.90
C VAL A 97 4.65 -46.09 -20.59
N ALA A 98 5.38 -46.94 -21.33
CA ALA A 98 5.38 -48.38 -21.11
C ALA A 98 6.05 -48.77 -19.79
N HIS A 99 7.11 -48.06 -19.37
CA HIS A 99 7.79 -48.30 -18.08
C HIS A 99 7.07 -47.67 -16.88
N THR A 100 6.16 -46.71 -17.07
CA THR A 100 5.27 -46.20 -16.00
C THR A 100 4.06 -47.11 -15.78
N GLY A 101 3.68 -47.93 -16.77
CA GLY A 101 2.57 -48.87 -16.69
C GLY A 101 2.82 -50.18 -15.91
N MET A 102 4.05 -50.48 -15.49
CA MET A 102 4.36 -51.75 -14.77
C MET A 102 4.57 -51.59 -13.25
N ARG A 103 4.38 -50.39 -12.69
CA ARG A 103 4.38 -50.16 -11.25
C ARG A 103 3.30 -49.16 -10.86
N ASN A 104 2.07 -49.65 -10.78
CA ASN A 104 1.08 -49.32 -9.73
C ASN A 104 -0.31 -49.76 -10.21
N VAL A 105 -0.70 -50.93 -9.74
CA VAL A 105 -2.10 -51.30 -9.57
C VAL A 105 -2.53 -50.73 -8.22
N GLU A 106 -3.73 -50.14 -8.21
CA GLU A 106 -4.54 -49.63 -7.08
C GLU A 106 -4.38 -48.16 -6.65
N GLY A 107 -5.44 -47.37 -6.92
CA GLY A 107 -5.94 -46.37 -5.97
C GLY A 107 -6.03 -44.91 -6.41
N ALA A 108 -7.19 -44.54 -6.99
CA ALA A 108 -7.80 -43.19 -6.99
C ALA A 108 -7.05 -42.00 -7.64
N GLY A 109 -7.44 -41.71 -8.89
CA GLY A 109 -7.63 -40.39 -9.51
C GLY A 109 -6.89 -39.18 -8.93
N VAL A 110 -5.59 -39.08 -9.22
CA VAL A 110 -4.80 -37.87 -9.01
C VAL A 110 -4.64 -37.18 -10.37
N SER A 111 -5.20 -35.97 -10.52
CA SER A 111 -5.14 -35.21 -11.79
C SER A 111 -3.69 -34.98 -12.23
N THR A 112 -3.47 -34.83 -13.55
CA THR A 112 -2.15 -34.53 -14.15
C THR A 112 -1.48 -33.28 -13.56
N VAL A 113 -2.25 -32.36 -12.98
CA VAL A 113 -1.74 -31.18 -12.25
C VAL A 113 -1.12 -31.59 -10.92
N THR A 114 -1.76 -32.52 -10.21
CA THR A 114 -1.32 -33.00 -8.90
C THR A 114 -0.08 -33.91 -9.01
N SER A 115 0.08 -34.66 -10.12
CA SER A 115 1.33 -35.37 -10.41
C SER A 115 2.50 -34.42 -10.73
N GLY A 116 2.23 -33.27 -11.36
CA GLY A 116 3.24 -32.23 -11.58
C GLY A 116 3.71 -31.59 -10.27
N ILE A 117 2.78 -31.34 -9.33
CA ILE A 117 3.08 -30.84 -7.99
C ILE A 117 3.86 -31.88 -7.17
N ALA A 118 3.45 -33.15 -7.19
CA ALA A 118 4.14 -34.23 -6.49
C ALA A 118 5.56 -34.45 -7.02
N ALA A 119 5.76 -34.42 -8.35
CA ALA A 119 7.09 -34.56 -8.96
C ALA A 119 8.03 -33.39 -8.60
N ALA A 120 7.51 -32.15 -8.59
CA ALA A 120 8.27 -30.98 -8.16
C ALA A 120 8.64 -30.99 -6.66
N LEU A 121 7.87 -31.70 -5.83
CA LEU A 121 8.13 -31.87 -4.40
C LEU A 121 9.01 -33.10 -4.08
N SER A 122 9.21 -34.01 -5.03
CA SER A 122 9.92 -35.29 -4.81
C SER A 122 11.40 -35.25 -5.20
N TYR A 123 11.81 -34.28 -6.03
CA TYR A 123 13.18 -34.13 -6.47
C TYR A 123 13.80 -32.85 -5.91
N ALA A 124 14.88 -32.99 -5.14
CA ALA A 124 15.61 -31.87 -4.54
C ALA A 124 16.18 -30.89 -5.59
N ASP A 125 16.32 -31.33 -6.84
CA ASP A 125 16.91 -30.57 -7.95
C ASP A 125 15.87 -30.12 -9.00
N ALA A 126 14.57 -30.34 -8.76
CA ALA A 126 13.54 -29.85 -9.68
C ALA A 126 13.42 -28.32 -9.55
N PRO A 127 13.47 -27.55 -10.65
CA PRO A 127 13.24 -26.11 -10.59
C PRO A 127 11.87 -25.86 -9.98
N THR A 128 11.83 -25.17 -8.83
CA THR A 128 10.60 -24.80 -8.15
C THR A 128 9.73 -24.02 -9.13
N ALA A 129 8.67 -24.66 -9.62
CA ALA A 129 7.91 -24.13 -10.73
C ALA A 129 7.38 -22.72 -10.40
N PRO A 130 7.33 -21.78 -11.37
CA PRO A 130 6.72 -20.46 -11.20
C PRO A 130 5.32 -20.53 -10.57
N PHE A 131 4.57 -21.59 -10.84
CA PHE A 131 3.26 -21.87 -10.25
C PHE A 131 3.27 -22.04 -8.72
N VAL A 132 4.28 -22.71 -8.17
CA VAL A 132 4.45 -22.87 -6.72
C VAL A 132 4.74 -21.53 -6.06
N THR A 133 5.46 -20.66 -6.77
CA THR A 133 5.71 -19.29 -6.32
C THR A 133 4.42 -18.46 -6.30
N GLU A 134 3.61 -18.52 -7.36
CA GLU A 134 2.38 -17.73 -7.47
C GLU A 134 1.32 -18.16 -6.44
N ALA A 135 1.12 -19.46 -6.27
CA ALA A 135 0.20 -19.99 -5.26
C ALA A 135 0.61 -19.56 -3.84
N VAL A 136 1.91 -19.56 -3.55
CA VAL A 136 2.40 -19.15 -2.23
C VAL A 136 2.36 -17.63 -2.06
N ILE A 137 2.63 -16.82 -3.09
CA ILE A 137 2.45 -15.36 -3.02
C ILE A 137 0.99 -15.00 -2.72
N ASN A 138 0.05 -15.66 -3.40
CA ASN A 138 -1.38 -15.43 -3.22
C ASN A 138 -1.85 -15.77 -1.80
N LEU A 139 -1.18 -16.69 -1.10
CA LEU A 139 -1.48 -17.03 0.28
C LEU A 139 -1.20 -15.87 1.27
N PHE A 140 -0.25 -14.99 0.95
CA PHE A 140 0.07 -13.81 1.76
C PHE A 140 -0.68 -12.55 1.32
N ALA A 141 -1.32 -12.57 0.14
CA ALA A 141 -2.10 -11.43 -0.34
C ALA A 141 -3.18 -10.96 0.66
N PRO A 142 -3.94 -11.84 1.33
CA PRO A 142 -4.90 -11.41 2.35
C PRO A 142 -4.28 -10.65 3.53
N LEU A 143 -2.99 -10.89 3.83
CA LEU A 143 -2.30 -10.20 4.92
C LEU A 143 -1.98 -8.73 4.59
N LYS A 144 -2.03 -8.35 3.31
CA LYS A 144 -1.79 -6.98 2.85
C LYS A 144 -3.00 -6.05 3.03
N GLY A 145 -4.12 -6.57 3.57
CA GLY A 145 -5.35 -5.80 3.78
C GLY A 145 -6.09 -5.49 2.49
N ALA A 146 -7.24 -4.83 2.60
CA ALA A 146 -8.05 -4.41 1.45
C ALA A 146 -7.34 -3.34 0.60
N SER A 147 -6.48 -2.52 1.21
CA SER A 147 -5.62 -1.57 0.48
C SER A 147 -4.54 -2.26 -0.35
N GLY A 148 -4.14 -3.48 0.00
CA GLY A 148 -2.94 -4.13 -0.53
C GLY A 148 -1.62 -3.51 -0.05
N LYS A 149 -1.68 -2.53 0.87
CA LYS A 149 -0.55 -1.70 1.30
C LYS A 149 -0.06 -2.01 2.71
N LEU A 150 -0.69 -2.94 3.44
CA LEU A 150 -0.17 -3.34 4.74
C LEU A 150 1.17 -4.07 4.58
N ARG A 151 2.11 -3.71 5.45
CA ARG A 151 3.46 -4.26 5.54
C ARG A 151 3.71 -5.01 6.84
N ALA A 152 2.70 -5.12 7.69
CA ALA A 152 2.82 -5.88 8.92
C ALA A 152 1.52 -6.62 9.30
N ARG A 153 1.67 -7.84 9.83
CA ARG A 153 0.63 -8.57 10.55
C ARG A 153 0.94 -8.52 12.04
N ILE A 154 -0.01 -8.05 12.85
CA ILE A 154 0.12 -8.02 14.31
C ILE A 154 -0.71 -9.15 14.89
N THR A 155 -0.10 -9.99 15.74
CA THR A 155 -0.76 -11.17 16.29
C THR A 155 -0.20 -11.57 17.66
N PRO A 156 -0.99 -12.16 18.57
CA PRO A 156 -0.48 -12.81 19.77
C PRO A 156 0.48 -13.96 19.46
N ALA A 157 1.38 -14.24 20.40
CA ALA A 157 2.36 -15.32 20.31
C ALA A 157 1.69 -16.69 20.18
N GLY A 158 2.19 -17.52 19.26
CA GLY A 158 1.69 -18.88 19.06
C GLY A 158 0.35 -18.99 18.32
N GLU A 159 -0.21 -17.89 17.82
CA GLU A 159 -1.42 -17.93 16.98
C GLU A 159 -1.10 -18.27 15.53
N GLN A 160 -2.09 -18.85 14.84
CA GLN A 160 -2.01 -19.15 13.42
C GLN A 160 -2.07 -17.85 12.60
N ILE A 161 -1.13 -17.68 11.67
CA ILE A 161 -0.98 -16.45 10.88
C ILE A 161 -1.85 -16.48 9.62
N LEU A 162 -1.95 -17.64 8.99
CA LEU A 162 -2.66 -17.86 7.74
C LEU A 162 -3.91 -18.69 7.97
N ALA A 163 -5.03 -18.31 7.34
CA ALA A 163 -6.28 -19.07 7.44
C ALA A 163 -6.15 -20.45 6.76
N ASP A 164 -5.53 -20.48 5.58
CA ASP A 164 -5.37 -21.70 4.81
C ASP A 164 -4.07 -22.45 5.17
N PRO A 165 -4.07 -23.79 5.11
CA PRO A 165 -2.85 -24.58 5.28
C PRO A 165 -1.81 -24.24 4.22
N LEU A 166 -0.53 -24.33 4.61
CA LEU A 166 0.57 -24.22 3.65
C LEU A 166 0.51 -25.41 2.67
N PRO A 167 0.84 -25.22 1.38
CA PRO A 167 1.00 -26.32 0.44
C PRO A 167 2.02 -27.35 0.95
N ALA A 168 1.81 -28.62 0.61
CA ALA A 168 2.72 -29.69 1.00
C ALA A 168 4.18 -29.36 0.60
N GLY A 169 5.12 -29.61 1.52
CA GLY A 169 6.55 -29.27 1.32
C GLY A 169 6.89 -27.79 1.45
N THR A 170 5.94 -26.94 1.86
CA THR A 170 6.18 -25.53 2.19
C THR A 170 6.25 -25.32 3.70
N SER A 171 7.22 -24.55 4.18
CA SER A 171 7.29 -24.07 5.56
C SER A 171 7.60 -22.59 5.63
N VAL A 172 7.35 -21.97 6.78
CA VAL A 172 7.63 -20.55 7.01
C VAL A 172 8.74 -20.42 8.04
N ARG A 173 9.76 -19.67 7.68
CA ARG A 173 10.87 -19.32 8.57
C ARG A 173 10.72 -17.89 9.04
N PHE A 174 10.88 -17.70 10.35
CA PHE A 174 10.88 -16.39 10.99
C PHE A 174 12.30 -16.04 11.42
N SER A 175 12.72 -14.81 11.14
CA SER A 175 14.01 -14.32 11.60
C SER A 175 13.89 -12.92 12.18
N SER A 176 14.71 -12.66 13.20
CA SER A 176 14.89 -11.36 13.83
C SER A 176 16.40 -11.14 14.02
N PRO A 177 16.87 -9.90 14.22
CA PRO A 177 18.30 -9.64 14.44
C PRO A 177 18.88 -10.41 15.64
N ALA A 178 18.06 -10.71 16.66
CA ALA A 178 18.50 -11.38 17.88
C ALA A 178 18.26 -12.90 17.89
N SER A 179 17.44 -13.43 16.97
CA SER A 179 17.07 -14.84 16.96
C SER A 179 16.45 -15.27 15.63
N ALA A 180 16.68 -16.52 15.22
CA ALA A 180 15.94 -17.15 14.13
C ALA A 180 15.09 -18.29 14.71
N GLU A 181 13.80 -18.29 14.41
CA GLU A 181 12.87 -19.34 14.78
C GLU A 181 12.28 -19.96 13.50
N SER A 182 12.38 -21.27 13.36
CA SER A 182 11.78 -21.98 12.22
C SER A 182 10.61 -22.80 12.72
N ALA A 183 9.44 -22.60 12.13
CA ALA A 183 8.24 -23.36 12.46
C ALA A 183 7.77 -24.13 11.21
N ALA A 184 7.46 -25.41 11.38
CA ALA A 184 6.91 -26.24 10.30
C ALA A 184 5.49 -25.80 9.88
N ALA A 185 4.85 -24.96 10.69
CA ALA A 185 3.55 -24.37 10.43
C ALA A 185 3.64 -22.84 10.46
N ALA A 186 2.72 -22.15 9.79
CA ALA A 186 2.57 -20.70 9.83
C ALA A 186 1.98 -20.23 11.18
N ILE A 187 2.70 -20.53 12.26
CA ILE A 187 2.38 -20.17 13.64
C ILE A 187 3.33 -19.05 14.05
N ALA A 188 2.78 -18.01 14.68
CA ALA A 188 3.56 -16.88 15.16
C ALA A 188 4.62 -17.33 16.18
N PRO A 189 5.87 -16.84 16.06
CA PRO A 189 6.92 -17.08 17.04
C PRO A 189 6.42 -16.86 18.46
N ARG A 190 6.87 -17.69 19.40
CA ARG A 190 6.40 -17.60 20.80
C ARG A 190 7.00 -16.39 21.52
N ARG A 191 8.11 -15.88 21.00
CA ARG A 191 8.76 -14.68 21.50
C ARG A 191 8.13 -13.44 20.86
N SER A 192 7.83 -12.47 21.70
CA SER A 192 7.41 -11.12 21.27
C SER A 192 8.54 -10.46 20.48
N GLY A 193 8.18 -9.71 19.44
CA GLY A 193 9.16 -9.06 18.57
C GLY A 193 8.66 -8.87 17.15
N ILE A 194 9.54 -8.30 16.32
CA ILE A 194 9.33 -8.10 14.88
C ILE A 194 10.16 -9.13 14.13
N TRP A 195 9.51 -9.84 13.22
CA TRP A 195 10.06 -10.96 12.50
C TRP A 195 9.95 -10.72 11.00
N SER A 196 11.05 -10.91 10.30
CA SER A 196 11.06 -11.11 8.86
C SER A 196 10.54 -12.51 8.54
N LEU A 197 9.78 -12.63 7.45
CA LEU A 197 9.27 -13.92 6.98
C LEU A 197 10.04 -14.36 5.75
N ALA A 198 10.37 -15.64 5.70
CA ALA A 198 10.84 -16.31 4.50
C ALA A 198 10.05 -17.60 4.29
N LEU A 199 9.72 -17.87 3.04
CA LEU A 199 9.06 -19.08 2.61
C LEU A 199 10.11 -20.09 2.18
N MET A 200 9.96 -21.30 2.68
CA MET A 200 10.78 -22.43 2.29
C MET A 200 9.93 -23.38 1.47
N VAL A 201 10.35 -23.70 0.26
CA VAL A 201 9.73 -24.73 -0.57
C VAL A 201 10.81 -25.70 -1.04
N GLY A 202 10.83 -26.91 -0.47
CA GLY A 202 11.99 -27.79 -0.61
C GLY A 202 13.27 -27.11 -0.09
N ALA A 203 14.29 -27.01 -0.95
CA ALA A 203 15.54 -26.31 -0.65
C ALA A 203 15.51 -24.80 -0.96
N ALA A 204 14.48 -24.31 -1.66
CA ALA A 204 14.40 -22.91 -2.07
C ALA A 204 13.92 -22.04 -0.90
N ILE A 205 14.63 -20.94 -0.63
CA ILE A 205 14.23 -19.90 0.34
C ILE A 205 13.85 -18.65 -0.42
N ARG A 206 12.62 -18.16 -0.21
CA ARG A 206 12.14 -16.90 -0.78
C ARG A 206 11.72 -15.94 0.34
N PRO A 207 12.41 -14.81 0.54
CA PRO A 207 11.95 -13.81 1.50
C PRO A 207 10.59 -13.25 1.09
N VAL A 208 9.74 -12.95 2.08
CA VAL A 208 8.53 -12.15 1.87
C VAL A 208 8.94 -10.70 2.04
N ASP A 209 9.39 -10.10 0.95
CA ASP A 209 9.92 -8.74 0.97
C ASP A 209 8.86 -7.73 1.45
N GLU A 210 9.33 -6.72 2.18
CA GLU A 210 8.52 -5.62 2.71
C GLU A 210 7.35 -6.03 3.60
N PHE A 211 7.39 -7.23 4.20
CA PHE A 211 6.37 -7.70 5.12
C PHE A 211 6.97 -8.22 6.43
N SER A 212 6.40 -7.78 7.55
CA SER A 212 6.82 -8.18 8.90
C SER A 212 5.70 -8.86 9.67
N LEU A 213 6.04 -9.85 10.48
CA LEU A 213 5.17 -10.38 11.50
C LEU A 213 5.55 -9.74 12.84
N ILE A 214 4.57 -9.20 13.54
CA ILE A 214 4.76 -8.58 14.85
C ILE A 214 4.04 -9.43 15.88
N THR A 215 4.83 -10.13 16.69
CA THR A 215 4.32 -10.89 17.83
C THR A 215 4.18 -9.98 19.04
N LEU A 216 3.00 -9.93 19.64
CA LEU A 216 2.71 -9.09 20.80
C LEU A 216 3.45 -9.54 22.07
N THR A 217 3.89 -8.56 22.86
CA THR A 217 4.11 -8.71 24.31
C THR A 217 2.76 -8.93 24.97
N PRO A 218 2.50 -10.05 25.65
CA PRO A 218 1.16 -10.36 26.13
C PRO A 218 0.71 -9.34 27.19
N PHE A 219 -0.60 -9.08 27.27
CA PHE A 219 -1.15 -8.12 28.25
C PHE A 219 -0.75 -8.47 29.69
N SER A 220 -0.57 -9.76 29.95
CA SER A 220 -0.08 -10.31 31.20
C SER A 220 1.33 -9.88 31.57
N GLU A 221 2.11 -9.17 30.76
CA GLU A 221 3.37 -8.56 31.20
C GLU A 221 3.14 -7.24 31.96
N LYS A 222 1.97 -6.62 31.80
CA LYS A 222 1.66 -5.38 32.50
C LYS A 222 1.50 -5.62 33.99
N ARG A 223 2.33 -4.95 34.80
CA ARG A 223 2.33 -5.02 36.27
C ARG A 223 2.08 -3.65 36.84
N ARG A 224 1.02 -3.50 37.65
CA ARG A 224 0.68 -2.23 38.33
C ARG A 224 0.67 -1.01 37.39
N GLY A 225 0.08 -1.18 36.19
CA GLY A 225 -0.07 -0.09 35.22
C GLY A 225 1.14 0.20 34.32
N LYS A 226 2.17 -0.65 34.32
CA LYS A 226 3.39 -0.45 33.52
C LYS A 226 3.97 -1.75 33.00
N ILE A 227 4.82 -1.67 31.97
CA ILE A 227 5.73 -2.74 31.56
C ILE A 227 7.16 -2.20 31.66
N GLY A 228 8.00 -2.86 32.45
CA GLY A 228 9.31 -2.32 32.81
C GLY A 228 9.21 -0.91 33.41
N LYS A 229 9.82 0.07 32.74
CA LYS A 229 9.80 1.50 33.12
C LYS A 229 8.70 2.31 32.42
N TYR A 230 8.04 1.75 31.41
CA TYR A 230 7.06 2.48 30.60
C TYR A 230 5.67 2.41 31.25
N ASN A 231 5.15 3.58 31.62
CA ASN A 231 3.83 3.72 32.22
C ASN A 231 2.75 3.68 31.14
N ILE A 232 1.76 2.83 31.35
CA ILE A 232 0.62 2.63 30.44
C ILE A 232 -0.67 3.10 31.13
N GLY A 233 -0.84 2.85 32.42
CA GLY A 233 -2.08 3.09 33.15
C GLY A 233 -3.01 1.88 33.12
N SER A 234 -4.31 2.12 33.26
CA SER A 234 -5.32 1.06 33.29
C SER A 234 -6.49 1.39 32.38
N TRP A 235 -6.92 0.41 31.58
CA TRP A 235 -8.15 0.55 30.79
C TRP A 235 -9.39 0.57 31.71
N PRO A 236 -10.49 1.23 31.32
CA PRO A 236 -11.70 1.33 32.14
C PRO A 236 -12.26 -0.02 32.63
N HIS A 237 -12.18 -1.06 31.81
CA HIS A 237 -12.69 -2.40 32.10
C HIS A 237 -11.58 -3.42 32.42
N GLU A 238 -10.38 -2.95 32.78
CA GLU A 238 -9.23 -3.84 33.03
C GLU A 238 -9.41 -4.70 34.29
N ARG A 239 -10.00 -4.13 35.35
CA ARG A 239 -10.12 -4.78 36.67
C ARG A 239 -11.47 -5.45 36.90
N GLY A 240 -12.26 -5.61 35.85
CA GLY A 240 -13.62 -6.16 35.91
C GLY A 240 -14.66 -5.22 35.30
N GLY A 241 -15.91 -5.71 35.22
CA GLY A 241 -17.00 -5.07 34.49
C GLY A 241 -17.04 -5.51 33.02
N LYS A 242 -18.25 -5.78 32.50
CA LYS A 242 -18.44 -6.16 31.11
C LYS A 242 -18.51 -4.90 30.25
N PRO A 243 -17.59 -4.67 29.31
CA PRO A 243 -17.70 -3.53 28.41
C PRO A 243 -18.99 -3.64 27.58
N ARG A 244 -19.60 -2.49 27.25
CA ARG A 244 -20.81 -2.45 26.42
C ARG A 244 -20.64 -3.11 25.04
N SER A 245 -19.39 -3.21 24.58
CA SER A 245 -19.01 -3.90 23.34
C SER A 245 -17.61 -4.52 23.51
N PRO A 246 -17.32 -5.68 22.89
CA PRO A 246 -15.96 -6.26 22.86
C PRO A 246 -14.89 -5.28 22.39
N LYS A 247 -15.26 -4.27 21.59
CA LYS A 247 -14.36 -3.22 21.10
C LYS A 247 -13.78 -2.31 22.19
N PHE A 248 -14.33 -2.35 23.41
CA PHE A 248 -13.81 -1.61 24.57
C PHE A 248 -13.17 -2.56 25.60
N ALA A 249 -12.94 -3.82 25.25
CA ALA A 249 -12.16 -4.75 26.05
C ALA A 249 -10.68 -4.33 26.07
N PRO A 250 -9.93 -4.69 27.12
CA PRO A 250 -8.48 -4.54 27.13
C PRO A 250 -7.82 -5.22 25.92
N PRO A 251 -6.71 -4.68 25.40
CA PRO A 251 -6.02 -5.28 24.25
C PRO A 251 -5.41 -6.63 24.62
N ALA A 252 -5.23 -7.51 23.63
CA ALA A 252 -4.60 -8.82 23.83
C ALA A 252 -3.12 -8.71 24.26
N GLY A 253 -2.47 -7.61 23.89
CA GLY A 253 -1.07 -7.35 24.21
C GLY A 253 -0.59 -6.04 23.59
N PHE A 254 0.72 -5.91 23.49
CA PHE A 254 1.41 -4.70 23.08
C PHE A 254 2.50 -5.00 22.06
N ILE A 255 2.69 -4.10 21.11
CA ILE A 255 3.87 -4.08 20.25
C ILE A 255 5.00 -3.43 21.05
N GLU A 256 6.10 -4.13 21.25
CA GLU A 256 7.31 -3.57 21.84
C GLU A 256 8.07 -2.74 20.80
N VAL A 257 8.16 -1.44 21.04
CA VAL A 257 8.85 -0.49 20.17
C VAL A 257 10.14 -0.04 20.85
N THR A 258 11.26 -0.43 20.27
CA THR A 258 12.62 -0.06 20.67
C THR A 258 13.14 1.06 19.77
N ARG A 259 14.25 1.69 20.17
CA ARG A 259 14.93 2.68 19.32
C ARG A 259 15.38 2.09 17.98
N ALA A 260 15.71 0.81 17.95
CA ALA A 260 16.20 0.12 16.76
C ALA A 260 15.08 -0.26 15.78
N ASN A 261 13.84 -0.44 16.25
CA ASN A 261 12.74 -0.95 15.43
C ASN A 261 11.61 0.07 15.18
N GLN A 262 11.66 1.26 15.79
CA GLN A 262 10.60 2.28 15.69
C GLN A 262 10.31 2.72 14.23
N ASP A 263 11.29 2.59 13.34
CA ASP A 263 11.16 2.92 11.92
C ASP A 263 10.60 1.76 11.06
N THR A 264 10.18 0.65 11.68
CA THR A 264 9.52 -0.45 10.96
C THR A 264 8.22 0.05 10.34
N TYR A 265 8.07 -0.14 9.03
CA TYR A 265 6.84 0.16 8.30
C TYR A 265 5.75 -0.85 8.67
N VAL A 266 4.57 -0.33 9.03
CA VAL A 266 3.35 -1.13 9.18
C VAL A 266 2.49 -1.11 7.91
N SER A 267 2.78 -0.18 7.01
CA SER A 267 2.14 -0.01 5.70
C SER A 267 3.02 0.84 4.77
N GLU A 268 2.56 1.17 3.57
CA GLU A 268 3.28 2.00 2.61
C GLU A 268 3.65 3.38 3.20
N HIS A 269 2.72 4.06 3.87
CA HIS A 269 2.90 5.42 4.38
C HIS A 269 3.30 5.48 5.86
N PHE A 270 2.92 4.46 6.65
CA PHE A 270 3.02 4.54 8.11
C PHE A 270 4.07 3.61 8.73
N ARG A 271 4.77 4.11 9.76
CA ARG A 271 5.74 3.40 10.61
C ARG A 271 5.25 3.28 12.04
N LEU A 272 5.85 2.37 12.82
CA LEU A 272 5.51 2.19 14.25
C LEU A 272 5.65 3.48 15.06
N ARG A 273 6.71 4.26 14.81
CA ARG A 273 6.97 5.51 15.54
C ARG A 273 5.85 6.53 15.42
N ASP A 274 5.13 6.54 14.29
CA ASP A 274 4.11 7.53 13.99
C ASP A 274 2.91 7.38 14.95
N PHE A 275 2.74 6.20 15.56
CA PHE A 275 1.65 5.92 16.49
C PHE A 275 2.05 5.97 17.96
N LEU A 276 3.30 6.34 18.28
CA LEU A 276 3.76 6.37 19.67
C LEU A 276 3.10 7.50 20.47
N THR A 277 2.84 7.24 21.75
CA THR A 277 2.38 8.28 22.67
C THR A 277 3.50 9.30 22.92
N HIS A 278 3.15 10.59 22.95
CA HIS A 278 4.08 11.71 23.02
C HIS A 278 4.69 11.98 24.41
N ASP A 279 4.31 11.21 25.43
CA ASP A 279 4.90 11.32 26.76
C ASP A 279 6.12 10.40 26.94
N GLN A 280 6.76 10.51 28.10
CA GLN A 280 7.85 9.61 28.52
C GLN A 280 8.96 9.52 27.46
N VAL A 281 9.40 10.66 26.91
CA VAL A 281 10.32 10.76 25.76
C VAL A 281 11.61 9.96 25.96
N ALA A 282 12.15 9.97 27.18
CA ALA A 282 13.40 9.28 27.52
C ALA A 282 13.24 7.78 27.82
N VAL A 283 12.02 7.26 27.94
CA VAL A 283 11.76 5.88 28.37
C VAL A 283 11.67 4.94 27.15
N TRP A 284 12.48 3.89 27.18
CA TRP A 284 12.52 2.83 26.17
C TRP A 284 12.69 1.45 26.83
N PRO A 285 12.16 0.36 26.23
CA PRO A 285 11.24 0.37 25.09
C PRO A 285 9.87 0.99 25.42
N LYS A 286 9.14 1.41 24.39
CA LYS A 286 7.75 1.86 24.45
C LYS A 286 6.82 0.70 24.07
N TYR A 287 5.56 0.78 24.45
CA TYR A 287 4.56 -0.26 24.18
C TYR A 287 3.32 0.35 23.54
N LEU A 288 2.95 -0.17 22.36
CA LEU A 288 1.92 0.35 21.47
C LEU A 288 0.78 -0.66 21.30
N VAL A 289 -0.47 -0.20 21.26
CA VAL A 289 -1.60 -0.98 20.73
C VAL A 289 -1.95 -0.41 19.36
N LEU A 290 -2.03 -1.26 18.33
CA LEU A 290 -2.37 -0.83 16.98
C LEU A 290 -3.27 -1.86 16.30
N ASP A 291 -4.41 -1.42 15.78
CA ASP A 291 -5.32 -2.22 14.97
C ASP A 291 -5.01 -2.02 13.49
N THR A 292 -4.55 -3.08 12.81
CA THR A 292 -4.24 -3.04 11.37
C THR A 292 -5.41 -2.57 10.49
N ARG A 293 -6.67 -2.73 10.92
CA ARG A 293 -7.84 -2.23 10.18
C ARG A 293 -7.86 -0.70 10.07
N LEU A 294 -7.35 0.00 11.10
CA LEU A 294 -7.19 1.46 11.04
C LEU A 294 -6.18 1.83 9.96
N ILE A 295 -5.03 1.16 9.95
CA ILE A 295 -3.96 1.40 8.98
C ILE A 295 -4.45 1.16 7.57
N ASP A 296 -5.13 0.04 7.35
CA ASP A 296 -5.69 -0.35 6.05
C ASP A 296 -6.70 0.69 5.55
N LYS A 297 -7.58 1.17 6.44
CA LYS A 297 -8.51 2.25 6.14
C LYS A 297 -7.80 3.55 5.76
N MET A 298 -6.76 3.94 6.50
CA MET A 298 -6.03 5.16 6.19
C MET A 298 -5.32 5.05 4.84
N GLU A 299 -4.71 3.90 4.52
CA GLU A 299 -4.12 3.66 3.19
C GLU A 299 -5.16 3.76 2.04
N LEU A 300 -6.37 3.24 2.26
CA LEU A 300 -7.49 3.42 1.31
C LEU A 300 -7.92 4.89 1.17
N VAL A 301 -7.96 5.63 2.28
CA VAL A 301 -8.28 7.08 2.28
C VAL A 301 -7.23 7.86 1.50
N LEU A 302 -5.94 7.58 1.74
CA LEU A 302 -4.85 8.22 0.99
C LEU A 302 -4.92 7.86 -0.50
N SER A 303 -5.31 6.63 -0.83
CA SER A 303 -5.47 6.20 -2.23
C SER A 303 -6.63 6.94 -2.91
N ASP A 304 -7.79 7.08 -2.26
CA ASP A 304 -8.93 7.84 -2.80
C ASP A 304 -8.59 9.34 -2.96
N LEU A 305 -7.80 9.92 -2.05
CA LEU A 305 -7.29 11.29 -2.20
C LEU A 305 -6.33 11.42 -3.39
N ALA A 306 -5.40 10.47 -3.54
CA ALA A 306 -4.44 10.44 -4.65
C ALA A 306 -5.13 10.31 -6.03
N GLU A 307 -6.15 9.46 -6.13
CA GLU A 307 -6.99 9.32 -7.34
C GLU A 307 -7.69 10.64 -7.72
N ARG A 308 -7.81 11.57 -6.77
CA ARG A 308 -8.42 12.90 -6.95
C ARG A 308 -7.39 14.01 -7.11
N GLY A 309 -6.13 13.66 -7.32
CA GLY A 309 -5.05 14.60 -7.60
C GLY A 309 -4.40 15.23 -6.36
N ILE A 310 -4.73 14.75 -5.15
CA ILE A 310 -4.11 15.23 -3.91
C ILE A 310 -2.86 14.40 -3.63
N THR A 311 -1.71 15.05 -3.45
CA THR A 311 -0.50 14.33 -3.04
C THR A 311 -0.62 13.92 -1.57
N THR A 312 -0.32 12.66 -1.26
CA THR A 312 -0.50 12.10 0.10
C THR A 312 0.81 11.64 0.76
N LYS A 313 1.95 11.83 0.08
CA LYS A 313 3.28 11.45 0.60
C LYS A 313 3.60 12.19 1.90
N GLY A 314 3.05 13.38 2.08
CA GLY A 314 3.18 14.22 3.27
C GLY A 314 2.23 13.88 4.40
N VAL A 315 1.51 12.76 4.39
CA VAL A 315 0.63 12.40 5.51
C VAL A 315 1.42 12.37 6.84
N ARG A 316 0.84 12.97 7.88
CA ARG A 316 1.36 13.01 9.24
C ARG A 316 0.34 12.42 10.20
N VAL A 317 0.82 11.63 11.14
CA VAL A 317 0.05 11.23 12.32
C VAL A 317 0.37 12.21 13.43
N MET A 318 -0.60 13.06 13.78
CA MET A 318 -0.48 13.96 14.92
C MET A 318 -0.73 13.24 16.24
N SER A 319 -1.60 12.24 16.24
CA SER A 319 -1.87 11.42 17.41
C SER A 319 -2.27 10.02 17.00
N GLY A 320 -1.53 9.01 17.47
CA GLY A 320 -1.87 7.60 17.29
C GLY A 320 -2.38 6.98 18.59
N PHE A 321 -1.69 5.96 19.07
CA PHE A 321 -2.04 5.33 20.34
C PHE A 321 -1.78 6.27 21.51
N ARG A 322 -2.74 6.31 22.44
CA ARG A 322 -2.63 7.01 23.72
C ARG A 322 -2.69 6.00 24.84
N THR A 323 -1.65 5.93 25.67
CA THR A 323 -1.74 5.14 26.90
C THR A 323 -2.94 5.60 27.73
N PRO A 324 -3.65 4.71 28.44
CA PRO A 324 -4.72 5.13 29.34
C PRO A 324 -4.32 6.25 30.32
N GLN A 325 -3.11 6.18 30.88
CA GLN A 325 -2.60 7.24 31.76
C GLN A 325 -2.42 8.58 31.04
N TYR A 326 -1.86 8.58 29.83
CA TYR A 326 -1.74 9.80 29.02
C TYR A 326 -3.12 10.37 28.65
N ASN A 327 -4.08 9.51 28.29
CA ASN A 327 -5.44 9.94 27.96
C ASN A 327 -6.17 10.60 29.14
N THR A 328 -5.90 10.15 30.37
CA THR A 328 -6.51 10.72 31.59
C THR A 328 -5.83 11.98 32.14
N GLY A 329 -4.57 12.26 31.78
CA GLY A 329 -3.81 13.32 32.47
C GLY A 329 -2.58 13.89 31.76
N GLY A 330 -2.33 13.58 30.49
CA GLY A 330 -1.24 14.18 29.71
C GLY A 330 -1.74 15.14 28.63
N GLY A 331 -1.69 16.45 28.85
CA GLY A 331 -2.19 17.50 27.92
C GLY A 331 -3.49 18.17 28.40
N ASP A 332 -4.17 18.94 27.54
CA ASP A 332 -5.50 19.49 27.86
C ASP A 332 -6.51 18.34 28.02
N ALA A 333 -7.22 18.31 29.15
CA ALA A 333 -8.20 17.26 29.45
C ALA A 333 -9.56 17.55 28.80
N ARG A 334 -9.77 18.77 28.28
CA ARG A 334 -11.00 19.17 27.61
C ARG A 334 -11.17 18.39 26.30
N GLY A 335 -12.34 17.79 26.09
CA GLY A 335 -12.63 16.99 24.90
C GLY A 335 -12.11 15.53 24.90
N ARG A 336 -11.38 15.09 25.92
CA ARG A 336 -10.86 13.71 25.99
C ARG A 336 -11.83 12.78 26.71
N SER A 337 -12.43 11.87 25.93
CA SER A 337 -13.32 10.86 26.48
C SER A 337 -12.54 9.78 27.24
N SER A 338 -13.07 9.35 28.39
CA SER A 338 -12.63 8.16 29.13
C SER A 338 -12.74 6.86 28.32
N LEU A 339 -13.42 6.89 27.16
CA LEU A 339 -13.55 5.79 26.21
C LEU A 339 -12.93 6.12 24.84
N SER A 340 -11.95 7.02 24.80
CA SER A 340 -11.24 7.39 23.57
C SER A 340 -10.74 6.16 22.81
N ARG A 341 -11.04 6.11 21.51
CA ARG A 341 -10.62 5.04 20.60
C ARG A 341 -9.09 4.96 20.44
N HIS A 342 -8.37 6.06 20.67
CA HIS A 342 -6.90 6.06 20.65
C HIS A 342 -6.29 5.09 21.68
N MET A 343 -6.96 4.85 22.81
CA MET A 343 -6.47 3.89 23.82
C MET A 343 -6.62 2.43 23.38
N TYR A 344 -7.40 2.16 22.34
CA TYR A 344 -7.66 0.82 21.83
C TYR A 344 -6.90 0.55 20.52
N GLY A 345 -6.04 1.49 20.11
CA GLY A 345 -5.18 1.35 18.93
C GLY A 345 -5.90 1.45 17.59
N ASP A 346 -7.18 1.82 17.58
CA ASP A 346 -8.01 1.83 16.38
C ASP A 346 -8.46 3.23 15.96
N ALA A 347 -7.80 4.28 16.47
CA ALA A 347 -7.97 5.66 16.05
C ALA A 347 -6.64 6.39 15.81
N SER A 348 -6.67 7.37 14.91
CA SER A 348 -5.57 8.29 14.65
C SER A 348 -6.08 9.67 14.23
N ASP A 349 -5.36 10.71 14.65
CA ASP A 349 -5.50 12.07 14.16
C ASP A 349 -4.44 12.32 13.09
N ILE A 350 -4.85 12.68 11.88
CA ILE A 350 -3.98 12.88 10.74
C ILE A 350 -4.18 14.22 10.04
N PHE A 351 -3.16 14.65 9.31
CA PHE A 351 -3.22 15.75 8.35
C PHE A 351 -2.26 15.48 7.17
N ILE A 352 -2.44 16.20 6.07
CA ILE A 352 -1.58 16.09 4.88
C ILE A 352 -0.68 17.32 4.84
N ASP A 353 0.63 17.12 4.89
CA ASP A 353 1.68 18.15 4.96
C ASP A 353 2.77 17.80 3.93
N ASN A 354 2.50 18.09 2.66
CA ASN A 354 3.43 17.75 1.58
C ASN A 354 4.60 18.74 1.48
N ASN A 355 4.41 19.97 1.95
CA ASN A 355 5.45 21.00 1.95
C ASN A 355 6.40 20.90 3.18
N GLY A 356 6.02 20.14 4.22
CA GLY A 356 6.82 19.90 5.41
C GLY A 356 6.85 21.06 6.41
N ASP A 357 5.87 21.97 6.36
CA ASP A 357 5.81 23.13 7.26
C ASP A 357 5.15 22.81 8.62
N GLY A 358 4.66 21.58 8.79
CA GLY A 358 4.03 21.10 10.01
C GLY A 358 2.55 21.48 10.15
N ASN A 359 1.94 22.02 9.09
CA ASN A 359 0.53 22.34 9.00
C ASN A 359 -0.16 21.53 7.87
N MET A 360 -1.49 21.49 7.87
CA MET A 360 -2.22 20.90 6.76
C MET A 360 -2.08 21.76 5.49
N ASP A 361 -1.93 21.12 4.34
CA ASP A 361 -1.99 21.78 3.04
C ASP A 361 -3.43 22.27 2.72
N ASP A 362 -3.53 23.23 1.79
CA ASP A 362 -4.80 23.62 1.17
C ASP A 362 -5.26 22.51 0.20
N LEU A 363 -6.07 21.59 0.72
CA LEU A 363 -6.53 20.40 0.00
C LEU A 363 -7.69 20.70 -0.93
N ASN A 364 -8.44 21.79 -0.68
CA ASN A 364 -9.57 22.17 -1.53
C ASN A 364 -9.21 23.20 -2.61
N GLY A 365 -8.01 23.79 -2.54
CA GLY A 365 -7.48 24.74 -3.51
C GLY A 365 -8.10 26.14 -3.43
N ASP A 366 -8.68 26.51 -2.29
CA ASP A 366 -9.34 27.82 -2.09
C ASP A 366 -8.39 28.94 -1.60
N GLY A 367 -7.11 28.61 -1.42
CA GLY A 367 -6.04 29.48 -0.97
C GLY A 367 -5.99 29.66 0.54
N ARG A 368 -6.75 28.88 1.34
CA ARG A 368 -6.83 29.04 2.79
C ARG A 368 -6.81 27.69 3.52
N VAL A 369 -5.80 27.47 4.35
CA VAL A 369 -5.75 26.30 5.25
C VAL A 369 -6.76 26.46 6.39
N ASN A 370 -7.83 25.66 6.39
CA ASN A 370 -8.89 25.67 7.40
C ASN A 370 -9.65 24.33 7.48
N ILE A 371 -10.76 24.28 8.24
CA ILE A 371 -11.56 23.06 8.42
C ILE A 371 -12.13 22.48 7.11
N ARG A 372 -12.24 23.30 6.05
CA ARG A 372 -12.70 22.84 4.73
C ARG A 372 -11.71 21.85 4.10
N ASP A 373 -10.42 21.97 4.38
CA ASP A 373 -9.39 21.02 3.94
C ASP A 373 -9.56 19.68 4.65
N ALA A 374 -9.78 19.72 5.97
CA ALA A 374 -10.11 18.53 6.75
C ALA A 374 -11.38 17.82 6.22
N ARG A 375 -12.38 18.57 5.70
CA ARG A 375 -13.57 17.98 5.07
C ARG A 375 -13.27 17.25 3.76
N VAL A 376 -12.18 17.56 3.06
CA VAL A 376 -11.75 16.80 1.87
C VAL A 376 -11.38 15.36 2.26
N ILE A 377 -10.65 15.20 3.38
CA ILE A 377 -10.31 13.89 3.95
C ILE A 377 -11.56 13.19 4.50
N GLU A 378 -12.46 13.91 5.19
CA GLU A 378 -13.73 13.32 5.66
C GLU A 378 -14.57 12.75 4.50
N ALA A 379 -14.63 13.47 3.37
CA ALA A 379 -15.33 12.99 2.18
C ALA A 379 -14.67 11.74 1.59
N ALA A 380 -13.34 11.62 1.67
CA ALA A 380 -12.63 10.39 1.29
C ALA A 380 -12.96 9.23 2.23
N VAL A 381 -13.01 9.48 3.55
CA VAL A 381 -13.47 8.48 4.54
C VAL A 381 -14.87 7.97 4.22
N ASP A 382 -15.82 8.85 3.90
CA ASP A 382 -17.18 8.46 3.54
C ASP A 382 -17.23 7.56 2.28
N ARG A 383 -16.40 7.83 1.28
CA ARG A 383 -16.30 7.00 0.06
C ARG A 383 -15.67 5.63 0.35
N VAL A 384 -14.61 5.61 1.16
CA VAL A 384 -13.94 4.37 1.58
C VAL A 384 -14.88 3.51 2.40
N GLU A 385 -15.59 4.06 3.38
CA GLU A 385 -16.51 3.29 4.22
C GLU A 385 -17.71 2.72 3.42
N ARG A 386 -18.15 3.39 2.35
CA ARG A 386 -19.21 2.88 1.46
C ARG A 386 -18.77 1.65 0.68
N THR A 387 -17.49 1.58 0.28
CA THR A 387 -16.92 0.46 -0.47
C THR A 387 -16.36 -0.63 0.45
N HIS A 388 -15.97 -0.26 1.66
CA HIS A 388 -15.36 -1.12 2.67
C HIS A 388 -16.12 -1.03 4.00
N PRO A 389 -17.38 -1.50 4.08
CA PRO A 389 -18.23 -1.35 5.26
C PRO A 389 -17.66 -2.01 6.52
N ALA A 390 -16.77 -3.01 6.38
CA ALA A 390 -16.07 -3.63 7.51
C ALA A 390 -15.11 -2.67 8.25
N LEU A 391 -14.71 -1.56 7.62
CA LEU A 391 -13.81 -0.53 8.16
C LEU A 391 -14.56 0.69 8.72
N VAL A 392 -15.89 0.63 8.81
CA VAL A 392 -16.71 1.75 9.28
C VAL A 392 -16.31 2.21 10.70
N GLY A 393 -16.30 3.53 10.91
CA GLY A 393 -16.04 4.10 12.22
C GLY A 393 -16.32 5.60 12.32
N GLY A 394 -15.68 6.22 13.29
CA GLY A 394 -15.73 7.66 13.52
C GLY A 394 -14.83 8.43 12.57
N CYS A 395 -15.30 9.61 12.16
CA CYS A 395 -14.48 10.61 11.50
C CYS A 395 -14.85 11.98 12.07
N GLY A 396 -13.88 12.71 12.62
CA GLY A 396 -14.10 14.04 13.17
C GLY A 396 -13.18 15.04 12.50
N VAL A 397 -13.69 16.19 12.09
CA VAL A 397 -12.85 17.25 11.52
C VAL A 397 -12.69 18.37 12.52
N TYR A 398 -11.46 18.87 12.65
CA TYR A 398 -11.07 19.82 13.68
C TYR A 398 -10.50 21.09 13.06
N THR A 399 -10.87 22.25 13.60
CA THR A 399 -10.19 23.51 13.28
C THR A 399 -8.78 23.52 13.86
N GLY A 400 -7.89 24.27 13.21
CA GLY A 400 -6.60 24.62 13.80
C GLY A 400 -6.75 25.64 14.94
N ASN A 401 -5.71 25.72 15.77
CA ASN A 401 -5.55 26.69 16.85
C ASN A 401 -4.10 27.21 16.85
N SER A 402 -3.65 27.84 17.94
CA SER A 402 -2.28 28.35 18.04
C SER A 402 -1.19 27.27 18.15
N ALA A 403 -1.56 26.03 18.47
CA ALA A 403 -0.64 24.91 18.67
C ALA A 403 -0.54 23.99 17.45
N HIS A 404 -1.61 23.86 16.66
CA HIS A 404 -1.65 22.99 15.49
C HIS A 404 -2.63 23.46 14.41
N GLY A 405 -2.41 22.96 13.19
CA GLY A 405 -3.31 23.10 12.05
C GLY A 405 -4.66 22.39 12.18
N PRO A 406 -5.55 22.53 11.18
CA PRO A 406 -6.71 21.65 11.07
C PRO A 406 -6.27 20.20 10.88
N PHE A 407 -7.09 19.26 11.34
CA PHE A 407 -6.80 17.83 11.27
C PHE A 407 -8.05 16.98 11.24
N VAL A 408 -7.87 15.69 10.98
CA VAL A 408 -8.96 14.71 10.94
C VAL A 408 -8.68 13.55 11.87
N HIS A 409 -9.61 13.31 12.79
CA HIS A 409 -9.72 12.07 13.54
C HIS A 409 -10.32 10.99 12.63
N ILE A 410 -9.73 9.80 12.56
CA ILE A 410 -10.25 8.62 11.88
C ILE A 410 -10.18 7.43 12.83
N ASP A 411 -11.23 6.61 12.93
CA ASP A 411 -11.19 5.33 13.63
C ASP A 411 -12.00 4.22 12.96
N THR A 412 -11.92 3.00 13.52
CA THR A 412 -12.66 1.81 13.07
C THR A 412 -13.57 1.21 14.15
N ARG A 413 -14.24 2.11 14.91
CA ARG A 413 -15.14 1.75 16.02
C ARG A 413 -16.33 0.86 15.63
N GLY A 414 -16.59 0.66 14.33
CA GLY A 414 -17.61 -0.27 13.81
C GLY A 414 -19.01 0.29 13.69
N TYR A 415 -19.15 1.59 13.89
CA TYR A 415 -20.37 2.31 13.58
C TYR A 415 -19.99 3.73 13.16
N ARG A 416 -20.77 4.27 12.24
CA ARG A 416 -20.52 5.60 11.69
C ARG A 416 -20.76 6.66 12.77
N ALA A 417 -19.80 7.57 12.92
CA ALA A 417 -19.95 8.77 13.73
C ALA A 417 -19.24 9.95 13.05
N ARG A 418 -19.87 11.13 13.00
CA ARG A 418 -19.28 12.36 12.46
C ARG A 418 -19.47 13.51 13.42
N TRP A 419 -18.46 14.35 13.56
CA TRP A 419 -18.52 15.51 14.43
C TRP A 419 -17.54 16.59 13.98
N LEU A 420 -17.80 17.81 14.44
CA LEU A 420 -16.94 18.97 14.28
C LEU A 420 -16.30 19.26 15.64
N GLY A 421 -14.98 19.36 15.70
CA GLY A 421 -14.23 19.77 16.89
C GLY A 421 -13.57 21.13 16.72
N THR A 422 -13.37 21.85 17.82
CA THR A 422 -12.79 23.21 17.82
C THR A 422 -11.27 23.23 18.01
N GLY A 423 -10.63 22.07 18.16
CA GLY A 423 -9.18 21.95 18.39
C GLY A 423 -8.74 22.26 19.82
N ASP A 424 -9.64 22.60 20.75
CA ASP A 424 -9.33 22.87 22.16
C ASP A 424 -9.07 21.57 22.99
N SER A 425 -8.30 20.61 22.45
CA SER A 425 -8.20 19.23 22.95
C SER A 425 -6.80 18.72 23.28
#